data_AF-A0A1Z5JZJ7-F1
#
_entry.id   AF-A0A1Z5JZJ7-F1
#
_cell.length_a   1.000
_cell.length_b   1.000
_cell.length_c   1.000
_cell.angle_alpha   90.00
_cell.angle_beta   90.00
_cell.angle_gamma   90.00
#
_symmetry.space_group_name_H-M   'P 1'
#
loop_
_entity.id
_entity.type
_entity.pdbx_description
1 polymer ?
#
loop_
_entity_poly.entity_id
_entity_poly.type
_entity_poly.pdbx_seq_one_letter_code
_entity_poly.pdbx_strand_id
1 'polypeptide(L)'
;MDVQIACLAIEQALKQQELSIKLLQSPEETQQHERALQHLTVHDDLCYGLHQAYHKCWWCAQIVLPEEVVHPDFCQFRTCSRPPEADASLTTLRETCQEMQTVQEYGGYPATMEFCQRAEEASFLCPIYCETSYLGADTLAQKRGLVWMARTTAFFTLFGALHILYDIGKDAKKRQSVYHQLLLAMAAFDVSTGIAWGLSTWPIPSEFFWIHGAQGSTATCTAQAFFVQWGFTSMFYNVSLALYYTLVIVYTYKEHQLIKLRPYLLGVPLVIGTGLALGAIPFYDWFEYGCHFLPPPDGPAWPVYIFAVIPLAISILSIITSMGFVYYRVRAQAQASQKWSMQRGAPSGLQTRVFYQCLWYVLSFLISWPILFAVYLASIDVNGPYGFTLIIAMLAPLQGFNNFCVYLRPKLLHWKTVRDKRRKKQQSSQQNGLGHGCYPTGGTTQMNSSYQNSSGLANRRQVVPSRSVTDFSETERVEDAICVSQNDYSDNAYALEFSETVHDSDHDSDQLVEAEVVHAEHVIEKDVDEDEYVDPSVEIVEMNEHTDVGHNNNEEILADENGLSHFQLRRTSRIAEED
;
A
#
# COMPACT_ATOMS: atom_id res chain seq x y z
N MET A 1 -27.08 48.94 -23.15
CA MET A 1 -27.17 50.38 -22.88
C MET A 1 -27.53 50.64 -21.42
N ASP A 2 -28.31 49.77 -20.78
CA ASP A 2 -28.76 49.95 -19.37
C ASP A 2 -27.65 49.80 -18.31
N VAL A 3 -26.62 48.98 -18.55
CA VAL A 3 -25.52 48.78 -17.58
C VAL A 3 -24.64 50.03 -17.45
N GLN A 4 -24.37 50.74 -18.56
CA GLN A 4 -23.57 51.98 -18.51
C GLN A 4 -24.29 53.10 -17.76
N ILE A 5 -25.62 53.20 -17.90
CA ILE A 5 -26.44 54.18 -17.18
C ILE A 5 -26.46 53.85 -15.69
N ALA A 6 -26.55 52.57 -15.32
CA ALA A 6 -26.49 52.13 -13.93
C ALA A 6 -25.13 52.42 -13.28
N CYS A 7 -24.02 52.15 -13.98
CA CYS A 7 -22.69 52.49 -13.47
C CYS A 7 -22.49 53.99 -13.29
N LEU A 8 -22.97 54.82 -14.23
CA LEU A 8 -22.88 56.29 -14.12
C LEU A 8 -23.71 56.84 -12.96
N ALA A 9 -24.89 56.26 -12.71
CA ALA A 9 -25.74 56.63 -11.58
C ALA A 9 -25.10 56.28 -10.23
N ILE A 10 -24.43 55.13 -10.14
CA ILE A 10 -23.69 54.71 -8.94
C ILE A 10 -22.48 55.61 -8.72
N GLU A 11 -21.72 55.94 -9.77
CA GLU A 11 -20.57 56.84 -9.68
C GLU A 11 -21.00 58.26 -9.22
N GLN A 12 -22.12 58.77 -9.71
CA GLN A 12 -22.69 60.03 -9.24
C GLN A 12 -23.13 59.98 -7.78
N ALA A 13 -23.80 58.89 -7.37
CA ALA A 13 -24.24 58.72 -5.97
C ALA A 13 -23.05 58.66 -5.00
N LEU A 14 -21.97 57.96 -5.36
CA LEU A 14 -20.75 57.88 -4.55
C LEU A 14 -20.05 59.24 -4.45
N LYS A 15 -19.93 60.01 -5.55
CA LYS A 15 -19.38 61.37 -5.50
C LYS A 15 -20.20 62.30 -4.62
N GLN A 16 -21.52 62.14 -4.63
CA GLN A 16 -22.44 62.95 -3.83
C GLN A 16 -22.35 62.60 -2.33
N GLN A 17 -22.11 61.32 -2.02
CA GLN A 17 -21.86 60.85 -0.66
C GLN A 17 -20.51 61.34 -0.12
N GLU A 18 -19.46 61.32 -0.95
CA GLU A 18 -18.13 61.86 -0.58
C GLU A 18 -18.19 63.36 -0.27
N LEU A 19 -18.95 64.13 -1.05
CA LEU A 19 -19.21 65.55 -0.80
C LEU A 19 -19.96 65.78 0.52
N SER A 20 -20.93 64.92 0.82
CA SER A 20 -21.70 64.97 2.08
C SER A 20 -20.82 64.66 3.29
N ILE A 21 -19.91 63.69 3.17
CA ILE A 21 -18.93 63.34 4.22
C ILE A 21 -17.92 64.48 4.43
N LYS A 22 -17.45 65.13 3.36
CA LYS A 22 -16.56 66.30 3.45
C LYS A 22 -17.22 67.50 4.14
N LEU A 23 -18.53 67.69 3.95
CA LEU A 23 -19.31 68.71 4.66
C LEU A 23 -19.47 68.41 6.16
N LEU A 24 -19.51 67.12 6.54
CA LEU A 24 -19.62 66.69 7.95
C LEU A 24 -18.30 66.84 8.74
N GLN A 25 -17.16 67.04 8.08
CA GLN A 25 -15.86 67.26 8.73
C GLN A 25 -15.58 68.73 9.07
N SER A 26 -16.47 69.66 8.73
CA SER A 26 -16.38 71.07 9.11
C SER A 26 -16.88 71.30 10.55
N PRO A 27 -16.11 71.90 11.48
CA PRO A 27 -16.45 71.92 12.91
C PRO A 27 -17.53 72.94 13.33
N GLU A 28 -18.12 73.71 12.43
CA GLU A 28 -19.07 74.78 12.80
C GLU A 28 -20.33 74.73 11.94
N GLU A 29 -21.36 74.04 12.42
CA GLU A 29 -22.79 74.43 12.39
C GLU A 29 -23.69 73.22 12.69
N THR A 30 -24.22 73.15 13.91
CA THR A 30 -25.10 72.08 14.39
C THR A 30 -26.42 71.97 13.61
N GLN A 31 -26.80 73.02 12.86
CA GLN A 31 -28.05 73.09 12.12
C GLN A 31 -27.99 72.49 10.69
N GLN A 32 -26.79 72.32 10.12
CA GLN A 32 -26.60 71.58 8.87
C GLN A 32 -26.52 70.06 9.10
N HIS A 33 -26.03 69.65 10.28
CA HIS A 33 -25.91 68.24 10.66
C HIS A 33 -27.28 67.52 10.69
N GLU A 34 -28.32 68.22 11.14
CA GLU A 34 -29.68 67.68 11.24
C GLU A 34 -30.37 67.53 9.87
N ARG A 35 -30.06 68.42 8.90
CA ARG A 35 -30.54 68.29 7.51
C ARG A 35 -29.78 67.21 6.73
N ALA A 36 -28.50 67.00 7.02
CA ALA A 36 -27.71 65.90 6.45
C ALA A 36 -28.21 64.53 6.95
N LEU A 37 -28.57 64.43 8.23
CA LEU A 37 -29.18 63.22 8.82
C LEU A 37 -30.57 62.91 8.25
N GLN A 38 -31.41 63.91 7.98
CA GLN A 38 -32.71 63.69 7.32
C GLN A 38 -32.57 63.18 5.87
N HIS A 39 -31.51 63.55 5.16
CA HIS A 39 -31.21 63.00 3.83
C HIS A 39 -30.68 61.55 3.90
N LEU A 40 -30.00 61.16 4.98
CA LEU A 40 -29.55 59.79 5.22
C LEU A 40 -30.69 58.83 5.57
N THR A 41 -31.73 59.29 6.27
CA THR A 41 -32.92 58.45 6.57
C THR A 41 -33.79 58.14 5.35
N VAL A 42 -33.70 58.93 4.27
CA VAL A 42 -34.35 58.60 2.99
C VAL A 42 -33.55 57.56 2.19
N HIS A 43 -32.33 57.24 2.63
CA HIS A 43 -31.41 56.32 1.95
C HIS A 43 -31.47 54.87 2.48
N ASP A 44 -32.19 54.57 3.56
CA ASP A 44 -32.31 53.20 4.08
C ASP A 44 -33.08 52.28 3.13
N ASP A 45 -34.09 52.80 2.42
CA ASP A 45 -34.79 52.07 1.35
C ASP A 45 -33.88 51.87 0.11
N LEU A 46 -32.92 52.77 -0.10
CA LEU A 46 -31.93 52.66 -1.17
C LEU A 46 -30.80 51.68 -0.81
N CYS A 47 -30.45 51.55 0.48
CA CYS A 47 -29.45 50.59 0.97
C CYS A 47 -29.91 49.13 0.80
N TYR A 48 -31.22 48.86 0.93
CA TYR A 48 -31.76 47.53 0.64
C TYR A 48 -31.69 47.20 -0.86
N GLY A 49 -31.91 48.20 -1.73
CA GLY A 49 -31.71 48.07 -3.17
C GLY A 49 -30.24 48.01 -3.59
N LEU A 50 -29.35 48.73 -2.92
CA LEU A 50 -27.91 48.72 -3.19
C LEU A 50 -27.25 47.42 -2.73
N HIS A 51 -27.71 46.78 -1.64
CA HIS A 51 -27.20 45.47 -1.23
C HIS A 51 -27.48 44.39 -2.29
N GLN A 52 -28.62 44.47 -2.99
CA GLN A 52 -28.91 43.64 -4.17
C GLN A 52 -28.03 43.99 -5.40
N ALA A 53 -27.64 45.25 -5.58
CA ALA A 53 -26.73 45.66 -6.65
C ALA A 53 -25.25 45.34 -6.34
N TYR A 54 -24.85 45.37 -5.06
CA TYR A 54 -23.48 45.16 -4.61
C TYR A 54 -23.01 43.72 -4.84
N HIS A 55 -23.89 42.73 -4.66
CA HIS A 55 -23.57 41.33 -4.97
C HIS A 55 -23.35 41.08 -6.47
N LYS A 56 -24.01 41.85 -7.35
CA LYS A 56 -23.76 41.80 -8.81
C LYS A 56 -22.54 42.64 -9.23
N CYS A 57 -22.19 43.68 -8.48
CA CYS A 57 -21.02 44.50 -8.75
C CYS A 57 -19.70 43.93 -8.22
N TRP A 58 -19.72 43.08 -7.19
CA TRP A 58 -18.49 42.49 -6.63
C TRP A 58 -17.73 41.64 -7.67
N TRP A 59 -18.46 40.98 -8.58
CA TRP A 59 -17.88 40.26 -9.72
C TRP A 59 -17.35 41.19 -10.84
N CYS A 60 -17.93 42.38 -11.02
CA CYS A 60 -17.41 43.39 -11.96
C CYS A 60 -16.22 44.19 -11.39
N ALA A 61 -16.13 44.35 -10.07
CA ALA A 61 -15.09 45.14 -9.41
C ALA A 61 -13.71 44.46 -9.47
N GLN A 62 -13.64 43.13 -9.52
CA GLN A 62 -12.38 42.38 -9.72
C GLN A 62 -11.78 42.54 -11.14
N ILE A 63 -12.54 43.05 -12.12
CA ILE A 63 -12.06 43.17 -13.50
C ILE A 63 -11.43 44.55 -13.77
N VAL A 64 -11.64 45.56 -12.91
CA VAL A 64 -11.36 46.97 -13.30
C VAL A 64 -10.46 47.77 -12.33
N LEU A 65 -10.13 47.30 -11.13
CA LEU A 65 -9.33 48.11 -10.19
C LEU A 65 -8.00 47.43 -9.76
N PRO A 66 -6.87 48.17 -9.77
CA PRO A 66 -5.59 47.67 -9.27
C PRO A 66 -5.58 47.56 -7.73
N GLU A 67 -4.81 46.57 -7.25
CA GLU A 67 -4.74 45.96 -5.91
C GLU A 67 -4.48 46.87 -4.69
N GLU A 68 -4.26 48.18 -4.86
CA GLU A 68 -3.69 49.02 -3.79
C GLU A 68 -4.71 49.78 -2.90
N VAL A 69 -6.02 49.56 -3.06
CA VAL A 69 -7.03 50.27 -2.26
C VAL A 69 -8.06 49.32 -1.64
N VAL A 70 -7.61 48.43 -0.75
CA VAL A 70 -8.51 47.74 0.19
C VAL A 70 -7.88 47.75 1.58
N HIS A 71 -8.33 48.66 2.44
CA HIS A 71 -7.89 48.76 3.84
C HIS A 71 -8.75 47.82 4.71
N PRO A 72 -8.16 47.03 5.62
CA PRO A 72 -8.87 45.93 6.31
C PRO A 72 -9.86 46.34 7.42
N ASP A 73 -10.04 47.62 7.72
CA ASP A 73 -10.82 48.07 8.90
C ASP A 73 -12.30 48.44 8.62
N PHE A 74 -12.86 48.07 7.47
CA PHE A 74 -14.20 48.54 7.07
C PHE A 74 -15.41 47.71 7.57
N CYS A 75 -15.22 46.75 8.48
CA CYS A 75 -16.32 45.95 9.04
C CYS A 75 -16.38 46.00 10.57
N GLN A 76 -16.72 47.16 11.12
CA GLN A 76 -17.33 47.26 12.46
C GLN A 76 -18.69 47.95 12.35
N PHE A 77 -19.70 47.24 11.87
CA PHE A 77 -21.09 47.69 12.03
C PHE A 77 -21.68 47.16 13.33
N ARG A 78 -21.99 48.12 14.21
CA ARG A 78 -22.84 47.94 15.39
C ARG A 78 -24.21 47.40 14.98
N THR A 79 -24.66 46.39 15.73
CA THR A 79 -26.04 45.93 15.94
C THR A 79 -27.14 46.68 15.18
N CYS A 80 -27.49 46.20 13.99
CA CYS A 80 -28.80 46.46 13.41
C CYS A 80 -29.85 45.66 14.20
N SER A 81 -30.78 46.36 14.84
CA SER A 81 -31.93 45.76 15.52
C SER A 81 -32.79 45.00 14.49
N ARG A 82 -32.94 43.69 14.67
CA ARG A 82 -33.78 42.84 13.80
C ARG A 82 -35.25 43.27 13.88
N PRO A 83 -35.96 43.41 12.75
CA PRO A 83 -37.41 43.52 12.76
C PRO A 83 -38.04 42.17 13.17
N PRO A 84 -39.04 42.15 14.07
CA PRO A 84 -39.64 40.92 14.60
C PRO A 84 -40.44 40.10 13.56
N GLU A 85 -40.73 40.65 12.37
CA GLU A 85 -41.41 39.93 11.29
C GLU A 85 -40.47 39.05 10.43
N ALA A 86 -39.15 39.24 10.55
CA ALA A 86 -38.17 38.42 9.82
C ALA A 86 -38.00 37.02 10.42
N ASP A 87 -38.27 36.84 11.73
CA ASP A 87 -38.09 35.55 12.39
C ASP A 87 -39.12 34.52 11.90
N ALA A 88 -40.36 34.93 11.60
CA ALA A 88 -41.39 34.05 11.05
C ALA A 88 -40.98 33.48 9.67
N SER A 89 -40.47 34.35 8.78
CA SER A 89 -39.98 33.96 7.45
C SER A 89 -38.76 33.05 7.52
N LEU A 90 -37.87 33.22 8.51
CA LEU A 90 -36.68 32.39 8.68
C LEU A 90 -37.02 30.98 9.20
N THR A 91 -38.01 30.84 10.08
CA THR A 91 -38.50 29.51 10.50
C THR A 91 -39.09 28.73 9.32
N THR A 92 -39.95 29.37 8.51
CA THR A 92 -40.52 28.74 7.32
C THR A 92 -39.43 28.37 6.31
N LEU A 93 -38.40 29.21 6.16
CA LEU A 93 -37.27 28.93 5.27
C LEU A 93 -36.42 27.75 5.74
N ARG A 94 -36.18 27.64 7.05
CA ARG A 94 -35.46 26.53 7.67
C ARG A 94 -36.20 25.22 7.46
N GLU A 95 -37.52 25.24 7.64
CA GLU A 95 -38.39 24.10 7.35
C GLU A 95 -38.33 23.74 5.86
N THR A 96 -38.29 24.72 4.95
CA THR A 96 -38.21 24.47 3.50
C THR A 96 -36.88 23.80 3.10
N CYS A 97 -35.72 24.28 3.58
CA CYS A 97 -34.44 23.64 3.26
C CYS A 97 -34.31 22.25 3.95
N GLN A 98 -34.96 22.02 5.10
CA GLN A 98 -35.04 20.71 5.76
C GLN A 98 -36.00 19.73 5.05
N GLU A 99 -37.11 20.22 4.50
CA GLU A 99 -38.02 19.45 3.65
C GLU A 99 -37.32 19.04 2.35
N MET A 100 -36.56 19.95 1.70
CA MET A 100 -35.76 19.60 0.52
C MET A 100 -34.72 18.51 0.82
N GLN A 101 -34.08 18.56 1.99
CA GLN A 101 -33.13 17.52 2.44
C GLN A 101 -33.84 16.17 2.62
N THR A 102 -35.02 16.17 3.23
CA THR A 102 -35.83 14.95 3.43
C THR A 102 -36.28 14.38 2.07
N VAL A 103 -36.63 15.24 1.11
CA VAL A 103 -37.01 14.81 -0.24
C VAL A 103 -35.82 14.21 -1.00
N GLN A 104 -34.62 14.78 -0.86
CA GLN A 104 -33.40 14.27 -1.50
C GLN A 104 -32.93 12.93 -0.91
N GLU A 105 -33.07 12.73 0.40
CA GLU A 105 -32.71 11.47 1.08
C GLU A 105 -33.70 10.32 0.78
N TYR A 106 -34.99 10.60 0.62
CA TYR A 106 -36.03 9.56 0.60
C TYR A 106 -36.59 9.18 -0.77
N GLY A 107 -36.24 9.86 -1.86
CA GLY A 107 -36.73 9.43 -3.17
C GLY A 107 -36.21 10.25 -4.33
N GLY A 108 -35.26 9.68 -5.08
CA GLY A 108 -34.70 10.27 -6.29
C GLY A 108 -35.78 10.66 -7.30
N TYR A 109 -36.12 11.94 -7.32
CA TYR A 109 -36.64 12.57 -8.53
C TYR A 109 -35.47 12.80 -9.49
N PRO A 110 -35.68 12.73 -10.81
CA PRO A 110 -34.76 13.38 -11.74
C PRO A 110 -34.60 14.83 -11.29
N ALA A 111 -33.39 15.37 -11.40
CA ALA A 111 -33.11 16.80 -11.21
C ALA A 111 -33.84 17.63 -12.30
N THR A 112 -35.16 17.53 -12.38
CA THR A 112 -35.98 18.37 -13.24
C THR A 112 -35.82 19.78 -12.71
N MET A 113 -35.34 20.63 -13.61
CA MET A 113 -34.82 21.97 -13.37
C MET A 113 -35.66 22.82 -12.42
N GLU A 114 -36.96 22.61 -12.28
CA GLU A 114 -37.84 23.52 -11.54
C GLU A 114 -37.51 23.68 -10.05
N PHE A 115 -37.08 22.62 -9.35
CA PHE A 115 -36.68 22.73 -7.94
C PHE A 115 -35.27 23.31 -7.78
N CYS A 116 -34.33 22.94 -8.66
CA CYS A 116 -33.00 23.57 -8.71
C CYS A 116 -33.10 25.05 -9.08
N GLN A 117 -34.01 25.40 -9.98
CA GLN A 117 -34.23 26.75 -10.46
C GLN A 117 -34.89 27.62 -9.39
N ARG A 118 -35.83 27.08 -8.60
CA ARG A 118 -36.33 27.77 -7.39
C ARG A 118 -35.27 27.87 -6.28
N ALA A 119 -34.40 26.87 -6.14
CA ALA A 119 -33.26 26.94 -5.21
C ALA A 119 -32.18 27.93 -5.70
N GLU A 120 -31.99 28.09 -7.00
CA GLU A 120 -31.15 29.12 -7.63
C GLU A 120 -31.75 30.53 -7.45
N GLU A 121 -33.08 30.66 -7.59
CA GLU A 121 -33.79 31.91 -7.28
C GLU A 121 -33.70 32.26 -5.80
N ALA A 122 -33.63 31.24 -4.92
CA ALA A 122 -33.37 31.36 -3.49
C ALA A 122 -31.88 31.18 -3.12
N SER A 123 -30.95 31.23 -4.09
CA SER A 123 -29.52 30.95 -3.87
C SER A 123 -28.87 31.89 -2.86
N PHE A 124 -29.43 33.09 -2.68
CA PHE A 124 -28.96 34.01 -1.64
C PHE A 124 -29.28 33.54 -0.20
N LEU A 125 -30.23 32.60 -0.05
CA LEU A 125 -30.70 32.08 1.24
C LEU A 125 -30.25 30.64 1.53
N CYS A 126 -30.09 29.79 0.51
CA CYS A 126 -29.51 28.44 0.65
C CYS A 126 -28.28 28.28 -0.28
N PRO A 127 -27.14 28.94 0.03
CA PRO A 127 -26.03 29.16 -0.91
C PRO A 127 -25.19 27.93 -1.33
N ILE A 128 -25.48 26.70 -0.90
CA ILE A 128 -24.48 25.61 -0.93
C ILE A 128 -25.05 24.25 -1.43
N TYR A 129 -26.32 24.16 -1.84
CA TYR A 129 -26.97 22.85 -1.97
C TYR A 129 -27.00 22.22 -3.38
N CYS A 130 -26.63 22.95 -4.44
CA CYS A 130 -26.82 22.46 -5.81
C CYS A 130 -25.57 21.84 -6.44
N GLU A 131 -24.36 22.25 -6.05
CA GLU A 131 -23.14 21.65 -6.57
C GLU A 131 -22.71 20.48 -5.69
N THR A 132 -23.48 19.40 -5.76
CA THR A 132 -23.16 18.19 -4.99
C THR A 132 -22.10 17.31 -5.68
N SER A 133 -21.54 17.75 -6.81
CA SER A 133 -20.51 16.99 -7.51
C SER A 133 -19.22 17.09 -6.71
N TYR A 134 -18.67 15.93 -6.35
CA TYR A 134 -17.39 15.85 -5.67
C TYR A 134 -16.57 14.76 -6.34
N LEU A 135 -15.33 15.06 -6.72
CA LEU A 135 -14.45 14.15 -7.46
C LEU A 135 -15.06 13.57 -8.75
N GLY A 136 -15.90 14.37 -9.43
CA GLY A 136 -16.65 13.99 -10.62
C GLY A 136 -17.85 13.05 -10.36
N ALA A 137 -18.22 12.79 -9.11
CA ALA A 137 -19.37 11.98 -8.75
C ALA A 137 -20.67 12.82 -8.66
N ASP A 138 -21.38 12.93 -9.78
CA ASP A 138 -22.62 13.72 -9.87
C ASP A 138 -23.83 12.99 -9.26
N THR A 139 -23.82 11.65 -9.27
CA THR A 139 -24.93 10.82 -8.80
C THR A 139 -24.68 10.21 -7.42
N LEU A 140 -25.74 9.99 -6.65
CA LEU A 140 -25.65 9.29 -5.36
C LEU A 140 -25.03 7.89 -5.49
N ALA A 141 -25.26 7.21 -6.62
CA ALA A 141 -24.67 5.91 -6.91
C ALA A 141 -23.14 5.99 -7.08
N GLN A 142 -22.64 7.01 -7.79
CA GLN A 142 -21.20 7.25 -7.94
C GLN A 142 -20.54 7.58 -6.60
N LYS A 143 -21.16 8.44 -5.79
CA LYS A 143 -20.69 8.79 -4.44
C LYS A 143 -20.57 7.55 -3.53
N ARG A 144 -21.62 6.72 -3.51
CA ARG A 144 -21.61 5.42 -2.82
C ARG A 144 -20.52 4.50 -3.38
N GLY A 145 -20.33 4.50 -4.70
CA GLY A 145 -19.29 3.75 -5.38
C GLY A 145 -17.90 4.05 -4.85
N LEU A 146 -17.52 5.33 -4.72
CA LEU A 146 -16.21 5.74 -4.18
C LEU A 146 -15.98 5.21 -2.76
N VAL A 147 -16.96 5.41 -1.88
CA VAL A 147 -16.89 4.98 -0.47
C VAL A 147 -16.76 3.46 -0.38
N TRP A 148 -17.63 2.71 -1.06
CA TRP A 148 -17.61 1.25 -0.99
C TRP A 148 -16.40 0.62 -1.67
N MET A 149 -15.85 1.26 -2.72
CA MET A 149 -14.64 0.79 -3.39
C MET A 149 -13.43 0.85 -2.46
N ALA A 150 -13.23 1.97 -1.78
CA ALA A 150 -12.16 2.13 -0.79
C ALA A 150 -12.29 1.13 0.37
N ARG A 151 -13.52 0.93 0.88
CA ARG A 151 -13.79 -0.05 1.95
C ARG A 151 -13.49 -1.49 1.55
N THR A 152 -13.92 -1.88 0.35
CA THR A 152 -13.76 -3.26 -0.14
C THR A 152 -12.28 -3.58 -0.39
N THR A 153 -11.53 -2.64 -0.99
CA THR A 153 -10.09 -2.83 -1.23
C THR A 153 -9.28 -2.79 0.06
N ALA A 154 -9.66 -1.94 1.03
CA ALA A 154 -9.08 -1.94 2.36
C ALA A 154 -9.28 -3.29 3.09
N PHE A 155 -10.43 -3.95 2.93
CA PHE A 155 -10.66 -5.30 3.46
C PHE A 155 -9.68 -6.33 2.89
N PHE A 156 -9.44 -6.33 1.57
CA PHE A 156 -8.45 -7.22 0.97
C PHE A 156 -7.03 -6.97 1.48
N THR A 157 -6.68 -5.70 1.71
CA THR A 157 -5.40 -5.34 2.32
C THR A 157 -5.28 -5.81 3.76
N LEU A 158 -6.33 -5.66 4.57
CA LEU A 158 -6.35 -6.21 5.93
C LEU A 158 -6.16 -7.72 5.93
N PHE A 159 -6.89 -8.43 5.08
CA PHE A 159 -6.77 -9.88 4.93
C PHE A 159 -5.34 -10.29 4.56
N GLY A 160 -4.76 -9.66 3.52
CA GLY A 160 -3.40 -9.97 3.06
C GLY A 160 -2.34 -9.68 4.12
N ALA A 161 -2.42 -8.51 4.76
CA ALA A 161 -1.46 -8.11 5.79
C ALA A 161 -1.56 -8.98 7.05
N LEU A 162 -2.77 -9.30 7.52
CA LEU A 162 -2.99 -10.21 8.65
C LEU A 162 -2.47 -11.62 8.35
N HIS A 163 -2.62 -12.11 7.12
CA HIS A 163 -2.05 -13.40 6.72
C HIS A 163 -0.52 -13.38 6.78
N ILE A 164 0.14 -12.32 6.31
CA ILE A 164 1.61 -12.19 6.42
C ILE A 164 2.03 -12.19 7.89
N LEU A 165 1.36 -11.39 8.74
CA LEU A 165 1.63 -11.32 10.18
C LEU A 165 1.46 -12.68 10.85
N TYR A 166 0.40 -13.41 10.53
CA TYR A 166 0.13 -14.74 11.08
C TYR A 166 1.17 -15.77 10.63
N ASP A 167 1.50 -15.84 9.34
CA ASP A 167 2.44 -16.85 8.82
C ASP A 167 3.86 -16.64 9.35
N ILE A 168 4.34 -15.39 9.36
CA ILE A 168 5.65 -15.06 9.93
C ILE A 168 5.62 -15.21 11.45
N GLY A 169 4.53 -14.80 12.10
CA GLY A 169 4.36 -14.88 13.54
C GLY A 169 4.37 -16.31 14.08
N LYS A 170 3.86 -17.28 13.32
CA LYS A 170 3.80 -18.70 13.70
C LYS A 170 5.17 -19.39 13.69
N ASP A 171 6.08 -18.96 12.81
CA ASP A 171 7.35 -19.66 12.58
C ASP A 171 8.54 -18.91 13.21
N ALA A 172 9.14 -19.51 14.25
CA ALA A 172 10.28 -18.91 14.95
C ALA A 172 11.52 -18.71 14.06
N LYS A 173 11.76 -19.59 13.09
CA LYS A 173 12.89 -19.47 12.15
C LYS A 173 12.68 -18.25 11.24
N LYS A 174 11.48 -18.08 10.68
CA LYS A 174 11.16 -16.91 9.83
C LYS A 174 11.37 -15.59 10.57
N ARG A 175 10.90 -15.49 11.82
CA ARG A 175 11.04 -14.27 12.64
C ARG A 175 12.49 -13.83 12.86
N GLN A 176 13.48 -14.72 12.74
CA GLN A 176 14.88 -14.37 12.93
C GLN A 176 15.50 -13.70 11.70
N SER A 177 15.00 -14.02 10.50
CA SER A 177 15.55 -13.45 9.27
C SER A 177 15.19 -11.98 9.07
N VAL A 178 16.13 -11.19 8.56
CA VAL A 178 15.92 -9.74 8.33
C VAL A 178 14.83 -9.49 7.28
N TYR A 179 14.77 -10.31 6.23
CA TYR A 179 13.73 -10.23 5.19
C TYR A 179 12.32 -10.33 5.78
N HIS A 180 12.05 -11.36 6.57
CA HIS A 180 10.72 -11.56 7.15
C HIS A 180 10.39 -10.50 8.20
N GLN A 181 11.38 -9.95 8.92
CA GLN A 181 11.14 -8.84 9.83
C GLN A 181 10.73 -7.56 9.09
N LEU A 182 11.34 -7.27 7.93
CA LEU A 182 10.92 -6.15 7.07
C LEU A 182 9.48 -6.34 6.58
N LEU A 183 9.12 -7.55 6.16
CA LEU A 183 7.75 -7.88 5.74
C LEU A 183 6.76 -7.81 6.91
N LEU A 184 7.15 -8.27 8.10
CA LEU A 184 6.33 -8.20 9.30
C LEU A 184 6.05 -6.74 9.68
N ALA A 185 7.07 -5.90 9.65
CA ALA A 185 6.93 -4.47 9.91
C ALA A 185 6.01 -3.80 8.88
N MET A 186 6.28 -4.02 7.58
CA MET A 186 5.45 -3.51 6.47
C MET A 186 3.98 -3.91 6.62
N ALA A 187 3.71 -5.20 6.88
CA ALA A 187 2.36 -5.71 7.08
C ALA A 187 1.66 -5.09 8.29
N ALA A 188 2.38 -4.78 9.38
CA ALA A 188 1.79 -4.09 10.53
C ALA A 188 1.28 -2.69 10.15
N PHE A 189 2.04 -1.92 9.36
CA PHE A 189 1.59 -0.62 8.86
C PHE A 189 0.46 -0.76 7.83
N ASP A 190 0.50 -1.78 6.98
CA ASP A 190 -0.58 -2.07 6.03
C ASP A 190 -1.89 -2.42 6.77
N VAL A 191 -1.84 -3.08 7.94
CA VAL A 191 -3.02 -3.28 8.79
C VAL A 191 -3.57 -1.96 9.33
N SER A 192 -2.72 -1.11 9.92
CA SER A 192 -3.16 0.19 10.45
C SER A 192 -3.78 1.06 9.34
N THR A 193 -3.16 1.06 8.16
CA THR A 193 -3.62 1.81 6.99
C THR A 193 -4.91 1.22 6.44
N GLY A 194 -5.02 -0.11 6.36
CA GLY A 194 -6.23 -0.80 5.95
C GLY A 194 -7.43 -0.50 6.86
N ILE A 195 -7.21 -0.37 8.18
CA ILE A 195 -8.28 0.05 9.10
C ILE A 195 -8.70 1.49 8.76
N ALA A 196 -7.74 2.41 8.64
CA ALA A 196 -8.03 3.82 8.39
C ALA A 196 -8.78 4.04 7.06
N TRP A 197 -8.34 3.40 5.98
CA TRP A 197 -9.04 3.42 4.68
C TRP A 197 -10.38 2.68 4.72
N GLY A 198 -10.49 1.61 5.51
CA GLY A 198 -11.72 0.87 5.72
C GLY A 198 -12.83 1.68 6.39
N LEU A 199 -12.49 2.72 7.16
CA LEU A 199 -13.47 3.66 7.69
C LEU A 199 -13.96 4.64 6.60
N SER A 200 -13.10 4.96 5.62
CA SER A 200 -13.37 5.87 4.50
C SER A 200 -13.98 7.20 5.00
N THR A 201 -15.15 7.61 4.54
CA THR A 201 -15.80 8.87 4.94
C THR A 201 -16.41 8.85 6.34
N TRP A 202 -16.42 7.72 7.05
CA TRP A 202 -17.07 7.61 8.37
C TRP A 202 -16.52 8.58 9.44
N PRO A 203 -15.19 8.78 9.57
CA PRO A 203 -14.62 9.66 10.58
C PRO A 203 -14.77 11.15 10.29
N ILE A 204 -15.26 11.52 9.10
CA ILE A 204 -15.50 12.92 8.69
C ILE A 204 -16.59 13.53 9.58
N PRO A 205 -16.45 14.79 10.00
CA PRO A 205 -17.42 15.44 10.87
C PRO A 205 -18.86 15.43 10.34
N SER A 206 -19.83 15.18 11.21
CA SER A 206 -21.25 15.04 10.83
C SER A 206 -21.88 16.30 10.23
N GLU A 207 -21.27 17.47 10.41
CA GLU A 207 -21.70 18.72 9.78
C GLU A 207 -21.57 18.70 8.25
N PHE A 208 -20.75 17.80 7.69
CA PHE A 208 -20.63 17.58 6.25
C PHE A 208 -21.65 16.57 5.72
N PHE A 209 -22.94 16.85 5.95
CA PHE A 209 -24.06 15.95 5.61
C PHE A 209 -24.16 15.59 4.11
N TRP A 210 -23.54 16.35 3.22
CA TRP A 210 -23.50 16.08 1.78
C TRP A 210 -22.49 14.97 1.39
N ILE A 211 -21.56 14.63 2.28
CA ILE A 211 -20.61 13.53 2.10
C ILE A 211 -21.26 12.23 2.58
N HIS A 212 -21.36 11.25 1.67
CA HIS A 212 -22.00 9.99 2.00
C HIS A 212 -21.26 9.25 3.12
N GLY A 213 -21.92 9.06 4.28
CA GLY A 213 -21.41 8.28 5.40
C GLY A 213 -20.66 9.07 6.48
N ALA A 214 -20.56 10.40 6.37
CA ALA A 214 -19.95 11.25 7.40
C ALA A 214 -20.77 11.22 8.70
N GLN A 215 -20.18 10.71 9.78
CA GLN A 215 -20.82 10.59 11.11
C GLN A 215 -19.84 10.86 12.26
N GLY A 216 -18.64 11.34 11.96
CA GLY A 216 -17.57 11.54 12.91
C GLY A 216 -17.50 12.95 13.48
N SER A 217 -16.30 13.32 13.89
CA SER A 217 -15.91 14.61 14.46
C SER A 217 -14.53 15.00 13.95
N THR A 218 -14.10 16.24 14.19
CA THR A 218 -12.74 16.69 13.82
C THR A 218 -11.67 15.77 14.42
N ALA A 219 -11.84 15.32 15.66
CA ALA A 219 -10.88 14.44 16.33
C ALA A 219 -10.77 13.06 15.66
N THR A 220 -11.90 12.44 15.28
CA THR A 220 -11.88 11.14 14.57
C THR A 220 -11.28 11.29 13.18
N CYS A 221 -11.52 12.42 12.53
CA CYS A 221 -10.95 12.73 11.22
C CYS A 221 -9.42 12.91 11.28
N THR A 222 -8.92 13.72 12.23
CA THR A 222 -7.49 13.87 12.48
C THR A 222 -6.83 12.52 12.82
N ALA A 223 -7.48 11.68 13.62
CA ALA A 223 -6.97 10.35 13.95
C ALA A 223 -6.89 9.45 12.71
N GLN A 224 -7.92 9.44 11.85
CA GLN A 224 -7.90 8.69 10.60
C GLN A 224 -6.77 9.16 9.69
N ALA A 225 -6.66 10.48 9.45
CA ALA A 225 -5.62 11.06 8.61
C ALA A 225 -4.21 10.72 9.13
N PHE A 226 -4.01 10.74 10.45
CA PHE A 226 -2.76 10.28 11.07
C PHE A 226 -2.44 8.84 10.70
N PHE A 227 -3.39 7.90 10.82
CA PHE A 227 -3.13 6.49 10.50
C PHE A 227 -2.92 6.25 9.01
N VAL A 228 -3.60 6.99 8.13
CA VAL A 228 -3.33 6.94 6.68
C VAL A 228 -1.92 7.44 6.38
N GLN A 229 -1.53 8.59 6.93
CA GLN A 229 -0.19 9.15 6.75
C GLN A 229 0.89 8.26 7.36
N TRP A 230 0.64 7.65 8.52
CA TRP A 230 1.55 6.69 9.14
C TRP A 230 1.72 5.43 8.29
N GLY A 231 0.73 5.10 7.47
CA GLY A 231 0.82 4.10 6.41
C GLY A 231 1.92 4.32 5.39
N PHE A 232 2.35 5.57 5.17
CA PHE A 232 3.48 5.88 4.29
C PHE A 232 4.78 5.26 4.81
N THR A 233 4.84 4.85 6.09
CA THR A 233 5.95 4.04 6.61
C THR A 233 6.15 2.74 5.80
N SER A 234 5.07 2.14 5.30
CA SER A 234 5.12 0.94 4.44
C SER A 234 5.87 1.19 3.12
N MET A 235 5.78 2.40 2.55
CA MET A 235 6.58 2.80 1.38
C MET A 235 8.08 2.81 1.71
N PHE A 236 8.49 3.36 2.85
CA PHE A 236 9.91 3.34 3.23
C PHE A 236 10.41 1.92 3.52
N TYR A 237 9.55 1.02 4.01
CA TYR A 237 9.90 -0.39 4.10
C TYR A 237 10.11 -1.05 2.73
N ASN A 238 9.39 -0.61 1.69
CA ASN A 238 9.67 -1.06 0.33
C ASN A 238 11.05 -0.57 -0.16
N VAL A 239 11.47 0.64 0.21
CA VAL A 239 12.84 1.12 -0.03
C VAL A 239 13.85 0.23 0.71
N SER A 240 13.64 -0.05 2.00
CA SER A 240 14.50 -0.96 2.77
C SER A 240 14.54 -2.37 2.18
N LEU A 241 13.43 -2.87 1.63
CA LEU A 241 13.37 -4.17 0.97
C LEU A 241 14.16 -4.18 -0.35
N ALA A 242 14.06 -3.12 -1.15
CA ALA A 242 14.86 -2.97 -2.37
C ALA A 242 16.37 -2.88 -2.04
N LEU A 243 16.73 -2.17 -0.96
CA LEU A 243 18.10 -2.13 -0.45
C LEU A 243 18.55 -3.50 0.06
N TYR A 244 17.71 -4.22 0.80
CA TYR A 244 17.98 -5.60 1.23
C TYR A 244 18.33 -6.50 0.03
N TYR A 245 17.51 -6.48 -1.03
CA TYR A 245 17.79 -7.26 -2.24
C TYR A 245 19.06 -6.80 -2.96
N THR A 246 19.35 -5.49 -2.96
CA THR A 246 20.61 -4.97 -3.50
C THR A 246 21.80 -5.52 -2.71
N LEU A 247 21.74 -5.50 -1.37
CA LEU A 247 22.78 -6.06 -0.50
C LEU A 247 22.99 -7.57 -0.72
N VAL A 248 21.91 -8.33 -0.83
CA VAL A 248 21.99 -9.79 -1.03
C VAL A 248 22.46 -10.14 -2.45
N ILE A 249 21.91 -9.53 -3.50
CA ILE A 249 22.18 -9.93 -4.89
C ILE A 249 23.45 -9.27 -5.43
N VAL A 250 23.62 -7.96 -5.21
CA VAL A 250 24.75 -7.20 -5.77
C VAL A 250 25.99 -7.34 -4.91
N TYR A 251 25.83 -7.20 -3.59
CA TYR A 251 26.95 -7.21 -2.67
C TYR A 251 27.19 -8.58 -2.02
N THR A 252 26.37 -9.58 -2.32
CA THR A 252 26.50 -10.95 -1.80
C THR A 252 26.54 -11.02 -0.27
N TYR A 253 25.80 -10.13 0.40
CA TYR A 253 25.78 -10.10 1.86
C TYR A 253 25.14 -11.37 2.42
N LYS A 254 25.80 -11.98 3.41
CA LYS A 254 25.26 -13.13 4.16
C LYS A 254 24.38 -12.63 5.31
N GLU A 255 23.49 -13.51 5.81
CA GLU A 255 22.53 -13.16 6.87
C GLU A 255 23.20 -12.57 8.12
N HIS A 256 24.35 -13.10 8.54
CA HIS A 256 25.09 -12.58 9.68
C HIS A 256 25.57 -11.12 9.51
N GLN A 257 25.80 -10.67 8.26
CA GLN A 257 26.14 -9.27 7.95
C GLN A 257 24.88 -8.41 7.94
N LEU A 258 23.78 -8.95 7.42
CA LEU A 258 22.47 -8.27 7.38
C LEU A 258 21.91 -8.06 8.79
N ILE A 259 22.13 -8.98 9.73
CA ILE A 259 21.75 -8.84 11.14
C ILE A 259 22.40 -7.60 11.77
N LYS A 260 23.63 -7.23 11.37
CA LYS A 260 24.28 -5.99 11.85
C LYS A 260 23.64 -4.72 11.27
N LEU A 261 23.08 -4.81 10.05
CA LEU A 261 22.38 -3.72 9.38
C LEU A 261 20.89 -3.63 9.73
N ARG A 262 20.33 -4.69 10.33
CA ARG A 262 18.94 -4.77 10.80
C ARG A 262 18.41 -3.51 11.49
N PRO A 263 19.08 -2.90 12.50
CA PRO A 263 18.54 -1.72 13.17
C PRO A 263 18.38 -0.52 12.23
N TYR A 264 19.20 -0.41 11.19
CA TYR A 264 19.09 0.65 10.19
C TYR A 264 17.98 0.35 9.19
N LEU A 265 17.90 -0.89 8.69
CA LEU A 265 16.88 -1.31 7.73
C LEU A 265 15.45 -1.22 8.31
N LEU A 266 15.29 -1.48 9.61
CA LEU A 266 14.00 -1.35 10.31
C LEU A 266 13.78 0.05 10.90
N GLY A 267 14.81 0.62 11.53
CA GLY A 267 14.67 1.86 12.30
C GLY A 267 14.52 3.10 11.45
N VAL A 268 15.23 3.23 10.32
CA VAL A 268 15.18 4.42 9.47
C VAL A 268 13.78 4.64 8.87
N PRO A 269 13.13 3.64 8.24
CA PRO A 269 11.74 3.76 7.80
C PRO A 269 10.79 4.19 8.92
N LEU A 270 10.91 3.58 10.09
CA LEU A 270 10.05 3.85 11.24
C LEU A 270 10.17 5.30 11.72
N VAL A 271 11.41 5.81 11.87
CA VAL A 271 11.68 7.18 12.31
C VAL A 271 11.18 8.19 11.29
N ILE A 272 11.47 7.99 9.99
CA ILE A 272 11.03 8.90 8.93
C ILE A 272 9.50 8.90 8.82
N GLY A 273 8.86 7.72 8.72
CA GLY A 273 7.42 7.61 8.56
C GLY A 273 6.64 8.16 9.75
N THR A 274 7.09 7.86 10.97
CA THR A 274 6.47 8.40 12.20
C THR A 274 6.70 9.92 12.31
N GLY A 275 7.90 10.41 11.97
CA GLY A 275 8.21 11.84 11.96
C GLY A 275 7.32 12.62 10.98
N LEU A 276 7.09 12.09 9.78
CA LEU A 276 6.19 12.68 8.80
C LEU A 276 4.73 12.68 9.29
N ALA A 277 4.26 11.57 9.87
CA ALA A 277 2.90 11.46 10.39
C ALA A 277 2.63 12.39 11.59
N LEU A 278 3.62 12.59 12.47
CA LEU A 278 3.49 13.53 13.60
C LEU A 278 3.60 14.98 13.13
N GLY A 279 4.52 15.26 12.20
CA GLY A 279 4.72 16.61 11.66
C GLY A 279 3.52 17.13 10.84
N ALA A 280 2.73 16.23 10.26
CA ALA A 280 1.57 16.57 9.44
C ALA A 280 0.27 16.81 10.25
N ILE A 281 0.26 16.57 11.57
CA ILE A 281 -0.92 16.77 12.44
C ILE A 281 -1.66 18.11 12.23
N PRO A 282 -0.99 19.28 12.19
CA PRO A 282 -1.69 20.56 12.02
C PRO A 282 -2.28 20.77 10.63
N PHE A 283 -2.01 19.87 9.67
CA PHE A 283 -2.48 19.93 8.28
C PHE A 283 -3.45 18.80 7.94
N TYR A 284 -3.89 18.01 8.92
CA TYR A 284 -4.91 16.99 8.71
C TYR A 284 -6.30 17.61 8.66
N ASP A 285 -7.00 17.36 7.57
CA ASP A 285 -8.35 17.84 7.34
C ASP A 285 -9.19 16.75 6.66
N TRP A 286 -10.49 16.98 6.52
CA TRP A 286 -11.35 16.12 5.75
C TRP A 286 -11.18 16.40 4.24
N PHE A 287 -11.42 15.36 3.46
CA PHE A 287 -11.56 15.42 2.02
C PHE A 287 -12.73 14.56 1.59
N GLU A 288 -13.18 14.75 0.35
CA GLU A 288 -14.45 14.22 -0.15
C GLU A 288 -14.54 12.68 -0.14
N TYR A 289 -13.40 11.97 -0.08
CA TYR A 289 -13.33 10.50 0.01
C TYR A 289 -12.79 9.95 1.35
N GLY A 290 -12.42 10.81 2.30
CA GLY A 290 -11.84 10.42 3.60
C GLY A 290 -11.01 11.55 4.25
N CYS A 291 -10.48 11.30 5.44
CA CYS A 291 -9.60 12.27 6.10
C CYS A 291 -8.13 12.09 5.71
N HIS A 292 -7.49 13.17 5.27
CA HIS A 292 -6.13 13.19 4.73
C HIS A 292 -5.41 14.47 5.13
N PHE A 293 -4.10 14.54 4.85
CA PHE A 293 -3.44 15.85 4.88
C PHE A 293 -3.86 16.64 3.65
N LEU A 294 -4.25 17.90 3.84
CA LEU A 294 -4.64 18.80 2.75
C LEU A 294 -3.85 20.11 2.86
N PRO A 295 -3.56 20.79 1.73
CA PRO A 295 -3.13 22.17 1.80
C PRO A 295 -4.32 23.00 2.33
N PRO A 296 -4.08 24.03 3.16
CA PRO A 296 -5.15 24.95 3.52
C PRO A 296 -5.69 25.61 2.23
N PRO A 297 -7.00 25.87 2.12
CA PRO A 297 -7.62 26.39 0.90
C PRO A 297 -6.97 27.70 0.40
N ASP A 298 -6.60 28.58 1.33
CA ASP A 298 -5.88 29.83 1.04
C ASP A 298 -4.39 29.75 1.41
N GLY A 299 -3.91 28.55 1.74
CA GLY A 299 -2.57 28.32 2.27
C GLY A 299 -1.56 27.96 1.19
N PRO A 300 -0.26 28.08 1.50
CA PRO A 300 0.77 27.61 0.59
C PRO A 300 0.73 26.08 0.46
N ALA A 301 0.94 25.55 -0.75
CA ALA A 301 0.95 24.11 -1.02
C ALA A 301 2.19 23.37 -0.47
N TRP A 302 3.13 24.06 0.21
CA TRP A 302 4.36 23.46 0.71
C TRP A 302 4.15 22.24 1.63
N PRO A 303 3.12 22.16 2.50
CA PRO A 303 2.93 20.99 3.36
C PRO A 303 2.72 19.72 2.52
N VAL A 304 1.97 19.80 1.42
CA VAL A 304 1.75 18.67 0.51
C VAL A 304 3.07 18.20 -0.10
N TYR A 305 3.92 19.15 -0.48
CA TYR A 305 5.23 18.82 -1.04
C TYR A 305 6.14 18.13 -0.01
N ILE A 306 6.20 18.65 1.22
CA ILE A 306 7.08 18.13 2.27
C ILE A 306 6.60 16.78 2.81
N PHE A 307 5.30 16.63 3.07
CA PHE A 307 4.77 15.45 3.76
C PHE A 307 4.39 14.30 2.82
N ALA A 308 4.22 14.55 1.52
CA ALA A 308 3.87 13.50 0.57
C ALA A 308 4.72 13.49 -0.71
N VAL A 309 4.73 14.57 -1.50
CA VAL A 309 5.32 14.53 -2.85
C VAL A 309 6.82 14.22 -2.79
N ILE A 310 7.59 14.94 -1.98
CA ILE A 310 9.05 14.76 -1.88
C ILE A 310 9.40 13.37 -1.33
N PRO A 311 8.85 12.90 -0.19
CA PRO A 311 9.17 11.56 0.31
C PRO A 311 8.75 10.44 -0.64
N LEU A 312 7.63 10.61 -1.36
CA LEU A 312 7.16 9.66 -2.36
C LEU A 312 8.07 9.62 -3.59
N ALA A 313 8.47 10.78 -4.12
CA ALA A 313 9.41 10.89 -5.22
C ALA A 313 10.77 10.26 -4.88
N ILE A 314 11.31 10.57 -3.69
CA ILE A 314 12.59 10.00 -3.21
C ILE A 314 12.48 8.47 -3.11
N SER A 315 11.36 7.94 -2.61
CA SER A 315 11.15 6.51 -2.48
C SER A 315 11.05 5.81 -3.83
N ILE A 316 10.28 6.37 -4.77
CA ILE A 316 10.17 5.87 -6.15
C ILE A 316 11.54 5.83 -6.82
N LEU A 317 12.29 6.94 -6.77
CA LEU A 317 13.64 7.02 -7.34
C LEU A 317 14.59 6.02 -6.70
N SER A 318 14.57 5.89 -5.37
CA SER A 318 15.43 4.96 -4.62
C SER A 318 15.16 3.50 -5.02
N ILE A 319 13.88 3.12 -5.17
CA ILE A 319 13.47 1.77 -5.59
C ILE A 319 13.90 1.51 -7.04
N ILE A 320 13.64 2.44 -7.96
CA ILE A 320 14.02 2.31 -9.38
C ILE A 320 15.54 2.19 -9.51
N THR A 321 16.30 3.04 -8.82
CA THR A 321 17.77 2.99 -8.83
C THR A 321 18.28 1.66 -8.28
N SER A 322 17.76 1.20 -7.13
CA SER A 322 18.12 -0.09 -6.54
C SER A 322 17.84 -1.25 -7.51
N MET A 323 16.69 -1.23 -8.18
CA MET A 323 16.35 -2.26 -9.17
C MET A 323 17.19 -2.19 -10.44
N GLY A 324 17.55 -0.99 -10.89
CA GLY A 324 18.49 -0.81 -11.99
C GLY A 324 19.84 -1.44 -11.68
N PHE A 325 20.36 -1.26 -10.46
CA PHE A 325 21.60 -1.89 -10.00
C PHE A 325 21.50 -3.42 -9.95
N VAL A 326 20.43 -3.95 -9.34
CA VAL A 326 20.18 -5.39 -9.27
C VAL A 326 20.09 -5.99 -10.68
N TYR A 327 19.31 -5.38 -11.57
CA TYR A 327 19.15 -5.84 -12.95
C TYR A 327 20.47 -5.86 -13.72
N TYR A 328 21.24 -4.77 -13.65
CA TYR A 328 22.54 -4.68 -14.33
C TYR A 328 23.49 -5.79 -13.86
N ARG A 329 23.55 -6.03 -12.54
CA ARG A 329 24.43 -7.04 -11.94
C ARG A 329 24.00 -8.46 -12.29
N VAL A 330 22.70 -8.78 -12.18
CA VAL A 330 22.18 -10.10 -12.57
C VAL A 330 22.44 -10.36 -14.06
N ARG A 331 22.26 -9.36 -14.93
CA ARG A 331 22.53 -9.51 -16.36
C ARG A 331 24.01 -9.72 -16.65
N ALA A 332 24.90 -8.96 -16.00
CA ALA A 332 26.34 -9.14 -16.14
C ALA A 332 26.78 -10.54 -15.66
N GLN A 333 26.22 -11.01 -14.54
CA GLN A 333 26.49 -12.33 -14.00
C GLN A 333 25.98 -13.45 -14.91
N ALA A 334 24.77 -13.31 -15.46
CA ALA A 334 24.20 -14.28 -16.40
C ALA A 334 25.04 -14.39 -17.68
N GLN A 335 25.52 -13.26 -18.22
CA GLN A 335 26.40 -13.25 -19.38
C GLN A 335 27.76 -13.87 -19.08
N ALA A 336 28.32 -13.63 -17.89
CA ALA A 336 29.55 -14.26 -17.46
C ALA A 336 29.37 -15.78 -17.29
N SER A 337 28.27 -16.23 -16.65
CA SER A 337 28.01 -17.66 -16.47
C SER A 337 27.80 -18.40 -17.78
N GLN A 338 27.17 -17.76 -18.78
CA GLN A 338 27.01 -18.35 -20.12
C GLN A 338 28.35 -18.61 -20.82
N LYS A 339 29.34 -17.74 -20.62
CA LYS A 339 30.67 -17.91 -21.24
C LYS A 339 31.45 -19.09 -20.65
N TRP A 340 31.25 -19.41 -19.38
CA TRP A 340 32.02 -20.43 -18.66
C TRP A 340 31.26 -21.75 -18.45
N SER A 341 29.99 -21.80 -18.84
CA SER A 341 29.14 -22.98 -18.79
C SER A 341 29.53 -24.01 -19.88
N MET A 342 30.70 -24.67 -19.75
CA MET A 342 31.08 -25.79 -20.63
C MET A 342 30.24 -27.05 -20.40
N GLN A 343 29.67 -27.21 -19.21
CA GLN A 343 28.64 -28.21 -18.94
C GLN A 343 27.27 -27.57 -19.12
N ARG A 344 26.37 -28.24 -19.84
CA ARG A 344 24.94 -27.89 -19.99
C ARG A 344 24.14 -28.02 -18.67
N GLY A 345 24.78 -27.77 -17.52
CA GLY A 345 24.10 -27.65 -16.25
C GLY A 345 23.29 -26.36 -16.24
N ALA A 346 22.01 -26.45 -15.87
CA ALA A 346 21.13 -25.30 -15.83
C ALA A 346 21.77 -24.16 -15.00
N PRO A 347 21.81 -22.91 -15.51
CA PRO A 347 22.34 -21.77 -14.77
C PRO A 347 21.65 -21.67 -13.40
N SER A 348 22.38 -21.16 -12.40
CA SER A 348 21.97 -21.08 -10.98
C SER A 348 20.58 -20.45 -10.80
N GLY A 349 19.53 -21.30 -10.79
CA GLY A 349 18.14 -20.86 -10.79
C GLY A 349 17.75 -20.04 -9.57
N LEU A 350 18.53 -20.11 -8.49
CA LEU A 350 18.28 -19.40 -7.24
C LEU A 350 18.35 -17.87 -7.43
N GLN A 351 19.42 -17.33 -8.03
CA GLN A 351 19.55 -15.89 -8.24
C GLN A 351 18.42 -15.33 -9.11
N THR A 352 18.04 -16.06 -10.15
CA THR A 352 16.92 -15.71 -11.02
C THR A 352 15.60 -15.69 -10.24
N ARG A 353 15.34 -16.68 -9.38
CA ARG A 353 14.13 -16.70 -8.53
C ARG A 353 14.06 -15.48 -7.61
N VAL A 354 15.17 -15.13 -6.97
CA VAL A 354 15.27 -13.97 -6.06
C VAL A 354 15.08 -12.66 -6.82
N PHE A 355 15.69 -12.53 -7.99
CA PHE A 355 15.50 -11.38 -8.87
C PHE A 355 14.02 -11.17 -9.22
N TYR A 356 13.33 -12.23 -9.67
CA TYR A 356 11.91 -12.12 -9.98
C TYR A 356 11.09 -11.81 -8.74
N GLN A 357 11.40 -12.39 -7.59
CA GLN A 357 10.71 -12.08 -6.34
C GLN A 357 10.81 -10.58 -6.01
N CYS A 358 12.00 -10.02 -6.13
CA CYS A 358 12.26 -8.60 -5.95
C CYS A 358 11.48 -7.73 -6.95
N LEU A 359 11.48 -8.12 -8.23
CA LEU A 359 10.74 -7.43 -9.28
C LEU A 359 9.23 -7.38 -8.99
N TRP A 360 8.65 -8.47 -8.48
CA TRP A 360 7.22 -8.50 -8.13
C TRP A 360 6.88 -7.56 -6.97
N TYR A 361 7.73 -7.42 -5.95
CA TYR A 361 7.51 -6.43 -4.90
C TYR A 361 7.58 -5.00 -5.42
N VAL A 362 8.52 -4.72 -6.33
CA VAL A 362 8.61 -3.39 -6.97
C VAL A 362 7.37 -3.11 -7.82
N LEU A 363 6.89 -4.08 -8.58
CA LEU A 363 5.65 -3.94 -9.35
C LEU A 363 4.43 -3.73 -8.44
N SER A 364 4.32 -4.45 -7.32
CA SER A 364 3.30 -4.23 -6.29
C SER A 364 3.28 -2.77 -5.84
N PHE A 365 4.45 -2.21 -5.52
CA PHE A 365 4.60 -0.81 -5.14
C PHE A 365 4.24 0.16 -6.27
N LEU A 366 4.71 -0.09 -7.49
CA LEU A 366 4.49 0.77 -8.66
C LEU A 366 3.05 0.76 -9.18
N ILE A 367 2.23 -0.23 -8.80
CA ILE A 367 0.80 -0.23 -9.12
C ILE A 367 0.03 0.73 -8.21
N SER A 368 0.37 0.78 -6.91
CA SER A 368 -0.40 1.57 -5.93
C SER A 368 0.04 3.03 -5.81
N TRP A 369 1.35 3.30 -5.87
CA TRP A 369 1.89 4.59 -5.43
C TRP A 369 2.07 5.67 -6.51
N PRO A 370 2.53 5.37 -7.75
CA PRO A 370 2.69 6.37 -8.80
C PRO A 370 1.39 7.07 -9.19
N ILE A 371 0.24 6.39 -9.13
CA ILE A 371 -1.05 7.03 -9.39
C ILE A 371 -1.38 8.06 -8.30
N LEU A 372 -1.09 7.74 -7.03
CA LEU A 372 -1.27 8.68 -5.92
C LEU A 372 -0.27 9.84 -6.00
N PHE A 373 0.96 9.57 -6.44
CA PHE A 373 1.96 10.61 -6.73
C PHE A 373 1.45 11.59 -7.79
N ALA A 374 0.86 11.08 -8.87
CA ALA A 374 0.28 11.91 -9.92
C ALA A 374 -0.85 12.79 -9.38
N VAL A 375 -1.69 12.27 -8.48
CA VAL A 375 -2.76 13.05 -7.81
C VAL A 375 -2.18 14.19 -6.98
N TYR A 376 -1.16 13.91 -6.15
CA TYR A 376 -0.54 14.96 -5.33
C TYR A 376 0.19 16.02 -6.16
N LEU A 377 0.76 15.64 -7.31
CA LEU A 377 1.33 16.60 -8.26
C LEU A 377 0.25 17.41 -8.99
N ALA A 378 -0.85 16.77 -9.34
CA ALA A 378 -1.97 17.37 -10.05
C ALA A 378 -2.96 18.09 -9.12
N SER A 379 -2.57 18.40 -7.88
CA SER A 379 -3.33 19.03 -6.79
C SER A 379 -3.91 20.44 -7.09
N ILE A 380 -4.19 20.72 -8.37
CA ILE A 380 -4.67 21.99 -8.91
C ILE A 380 -6.12 21.87 -9.42
N ASP A 381 -6.68 20.67 -9.59
CA ASP A 381 -8.11 20.55 -9.97
C ASP A 381 -8.80 19.36 -9.27
N VAL A 382 -9.55 19.66 -8.20
CA VAL A 382 -10.28 18.67 -7.38
C VAL A 382 -11.38 17.96 -8.18
N ASN A 383 -11.78 18.52 -9.32
CA ASN A 383 -12.82 18.01 -10.21
C ASN A 383 -12.29 16.98 -11.23
N GLY A 384 -11.48 16.04 -10.77
CA GLY A 384 -11.01 14.93 -11.59
C GLY A 384 -12.18 14.07 -12.10
N PRO A 385 -12.03 13.39 -13.26
CA PRO A 385 -13.08 12.51 -13.77
C PRO A 385 -13.34 11.35 -12.81
N TYR A 386 -14.62 11.03 -12.55
CA TYR A 386 -15.05 9.98 -11.63
C TYR A 386 -14.27 8.66 -11.77
N GLY A 387 -14.04 8.22 -13.01
CA GLY A 387 -13.32 6.97 -13.28
C GLY A 387 -11.89 6.98 -12.74
N PHE A 388 -11.19 8.11 -12.80
CA PHE A 388 -9.84 8.24 -12.27
C PHE A 388 -9.85 8.20 -10.73
N THR A 389 -10.77 8.94 -10.09
CA THR A 389 -10.98 8.90 -8.64
C THR A 389 -11.30 7.50 -8.15
N LEU A 390 -12.16 6.77 -8.88
CA LEU A 390 -12.52 5.40 -8.54
C LEU A 390 -11.31 4.45 -8.61
N ILE A 391 -10.43 4.62 -9.60
CA ILE A 391 -9.19 3.84 -9.69
C ILE A 391 -8.27 4.14 -8.50
N ILE A 392 -8.16 5.40 -8.07
CA ILE A 392 -7.36 5.77 -6.89
C ILE A 392 -7.95 5.14 -5.62
N ALA A 393 -9.27 5.28 -5.43
CA ALA A 393 -9.99 4.68 -4.31
C ALA A 393 -9.84 3.15 -4.28
N MET A 394 -9.60 2.51 -5.44
CA MET A 394 -9.32 1.09 -5.54
C MET A 394 -7.84 0.75 -5.29
N LEU A 395 -6.90 1.45 -5.93
CA LEU A 395 -5.48 1.07 -5.94
C LEU A 395 -4.69 1.52 -4.70
N ALA A 396 -5.06 2.67 -4.11
CA ALA A 396 -4.35 3.20 -2.96
C ALA A 396 -4.48 2.28 -1.72
N PRO A 397 -5.68 1.77 -1.37
CA PRO A 397 -5.81 0.86 -0.24
C PRO A 397 -5.28 -0.55 -0.52
N LEU A 398 -5.08 -0.96 -1.78
CA LEU A 398 -4.78 -2.35 -2.19
C LEU A 398 -3.33 -2.80 -1.94
N GLN A 399 -2.46 -1.92 -1.43
CA GLN A 399 -1.03 -2.22 -1.28
C GLN A 399 -0.74 -3.50 -0.47
N GLY A 400 -1.37 -3.68 0.69
CA GLY A 400 -1.10 -4.85 1.53
C GLY A 400 -1.57 -6.16 0.89
N PHE A 401 -2.64 -6.12 0.09
CA PHE A 401 -3.06 -7.26 -0.72
C PHE A 401 -2.05 -7.60 -1.82
N ASN A 402 -1.52 -6.60 -2.52
CA ASN A 402 -0.49 -6.82 -3.53
C ASN A 402 0.78 -7.42 -2.91
N ASN A 403 1.19 -6.92 -1.74
CA ASN A 403 2.31 -7.50 -0.98
C ASN A 403 2.05 -8.96 -0.59
N PHE A 404 0.84 -9.29 -0.16
CA PHE A 404 0.43 -10.66 0.12
C PHE A 404 0.51 -11.59 -1.10
N CYS A 405 0.05 -11.13 -2.27
CA CYS A 405 0.16 -11.90 -3.52
C CYS A 405 1.62 -12.23 -3.86
N VAL A 406 2.52 -11.25 -3.71
CA VAL A 406 3.95 -11.45 -3.94
C VAL A 406 4.55 -12.40 -2.89
N TYR A 407 4.17 -12.26 -1.63
CA TYR A 407 4.59 -13.13 -0.54
C TYR A 407 4.19 -14.60 -0.73
N LEU A 408 2.98 -14.85 -1.23
CA LEU A 408 2.45 -16.21 -1.42
C LEU A 408 3.07 -16.92 -2.65
N ARG A 409 3.55 -16.16 -3.64
CA ARG A 409 4.04 -16.69 -4.93
C ARG A 409 5.10 -17.80 -4.80
N PRO A 410 6.20 -17.66 -4.02
CA PRO A 410 7.20 -18.73 -3.88
C PRO A 410 6.62 -20.04 -3.36
N LYS A 411 5.67 -19.97 -2.42
CA LYS A 411 5.00 -21.14 -1.83
C LYS A 411 4.14 -21.85 -2.87
N LEU A 412 3.39 -21.10 -3.67
CA LEU A 412 2.57 -21.66 -4.75
C LEU A 412 3.43 -22.35 -5.83
N LEU A 413 4.56 -21.74 -6.21
CA LEU A 413 5.48 -22.33 -7.19
C LEU A 413 6.14 -23.61 -6.65
N HIS A 414 6.52 -23.62 -5.38
CA HIS A 414 7.06 -24.81 -4.73
C HIS A 414 6.03 -25.93 -4.69
N TRP A 415 4.81 -25.64 -4.23
CA TRP A 415 3.72 -26.60 -4.17
C TRP A 415 3.40 -27.21 -5.55
N LYS A 416 3.38 -26.38 -6.60
CA LYS A 416 3.22 -26.84 -7.99
C LYS A 416 4.34 -27.82 -8.38
N THR A 417 5.59 -27.50 -8.05
CA THR A 417 6.75 -28.35 -8.36
C THR A 417 6.68 -29.71 -7.66
N VAL A 418 6.30 -29.74 -6.38
CA VAL A 418 6.13 -30.99 -5.62
C VAL A 418 4.99 -31.83 -6.21
N ARG A 419 3.86 -31.19 -6.54
CA ARG A 419 2.72 -31.87 -7.18
C ARG A 419 3.10 -32.49 -8.52
N ASP A 420 3.87 -31.78 -9.34
CA ASP A 420 4.31 -32.27 -10.65
C ASP A 420 5.29 -33.46 -10.52
N LYS A 421 6.20 -33.43 -9.52
CA LYS A 421 7.06 -34.57 -9.21
C LYS A 421 6.26 -35.80 -8.78
N ARG A 422 5.28 -35.63 -7.90
CA ARG A 422 4.39 -36.73 -7.45
C ARG A 422 3.61 -37.34 -8.61
N ARG A 423 3.11 -36.52 -9.54
CA ARG A 423 2.45 -36.98 -10.78
C ARG A 423 3.38 -37.79 -11.67
N LYS A 424 4.62 -37.34 -11.88
CA LYS A 424 5.62 -38.09 -12.67
C LYS A 424 6.00 -39.42 -12.02
N LYS A 425 6.17 -39.45 -10.69
CA LYS A 425 6.44 -40.69 -9.94
C LYS A 425 5.28 -41.68 -10.11
N GLN A 426 4.04 -41.23 -9.95
CA GLN A 426 2.85 -42.06 -10.17
C GLN A 426 2.76 -42.60 -11.61
N GLN A 427 3.05 -41.77 -12.62
CA GLN A 427 3.07 -42.21 -14.02
C GLN A 427 4.18 -43.26 -14.29
N SER A 428 5.38 -43.07 -13.72
CA SER A 428 6.46 -44.06 -13.85
C SER A 428 6.15 -45.37 -13.14
N SER A 429 5.47 -45.33 -11.99
CA SER A 429 5.00 -46.53 -11.29
C SER A 429 3.92 -47.28 -12.07
N GLN A 430 3.01 -46.56 -12.73
CA GLN A 430 1.96 -47.19 -13.56
C GLN A 430 2.54 -47.84 -14.82
N GLN A 431 3.53 -47.21 -15.48
CA GLN A 431 4.22 -47.82 -16.63
C GLN A 431 5.01 -49.07 -16.23
N ASN A 432 5.69 -49.05 -15.08
CA ASN A 432 6.43 -50.22 -14.60
C ASN A 432 5.50 -51.34 -14.11
N GLY A 433 4.27 -51.04 -13.68
CA GLY A 433 3.29 -52.02 -13.22
C GLY A 433 2.58 -52.83 -14.32
N LEU A 434 2.47 -52.28 -15.54
CA LEU A 434 1.80 -52.95 -16.68
C LEU A 434 2.71 -53.91 -17.45
N GLY A 435 4.02 -53.95 -17.15
CA GLY A 435 5.01 -54.81 -17.80
C GLY A 435 5.09 -56.25 -17.27
N HIS A 436 4.46 -56.57 -16.13
CA HIS A 436 4.41 -57.93 -15.56
C HIS A 436 3.03 -58.57 -15.75
N GLY A 437 2.44 -58.42 -16.93
CA GLY A 437 1.39 -59.33 -17.37
C GLY A 437 1.95 -60.75 -17.39
N CYS A 438 1.47 -61.60 -16.49
CA CYS A 438 1.67 -63.05 -16.53
C CYS A 438 1.33 -63.53 -17.95
N TYR A 439 2.34 -63.76 -18.77
CA TYR A 439 2.18 -64.59 -19.95
C TYR A 439 1.62 -65.93 -19.46
N PRO A 440 0.44 -66.37 -19.93
CA PRO A 440 -0.07 -67.68 -19.59
C PRO A 440 0.92 -68.68 -20.17
N THR A 441 1.67 -69.35 -19.29
CA THR A 441 2.47 -70.52 -19.63
C THR A 441 1.53 -71.66 -20.00
N GLY A 442 0.97 -71.60 -21.21
CA GLY A 442 0.42 -72.74 -21.92
C GLY A 442 1.56 -73.36 -22.73
N GLY A 443 2.17 -74.43 -22.23
CA GLY A 443 3.23 -75.11 -22.95
C GLY A 443 3.95 -76.20 -22.17
N THR A 444 3.32 -77.38 -22.12
CA THR A 444 3.95 -78.71 -22.20
C THR A 444 5.29 -78.95 -21.52
N THR A 445 5.19 -79.77 -20.47
CA THR A 445 6.18 -80.75 -20.00
C THR A 445 7.06 -81.31 -21.12
N GLN A 446 8.35 -80.95 -21.11
CA GLN A 446 9.38 -81.87 -21.58
C GLN A 446 10.49 -81.94 -20.54
N MET A 447 10.52 -83.08 -19.85
CA MET A 447 11.65 -83.51 -19.04
C MET A 447 12.89 -83.55 -19.92
N ASN A 448 13.98 -82.92 -19.47
CA ASN A 448 15.29 -83.49 -19.70
C ASN A 448 16.16 -83.34 -18.45
N SER A 449 16.38 -84.50 -17.85
CA SER A 449 17.42 -84.82 -16.90
C SER A 449 18.80 -84.54 -17.50
N SER A 450 19.68 -83.88 -16.75
CA SER A 450 21.10 -84.26 -16.61
C SER A 450 21.79 -83.46 -15.51
N TYR A 451 21.89 -84.10 -14.34
CA TYR A 451 23.08 -84.24 -13.49
C TYR A 451 24.39 -83.54 -13.96
N GLN A 452 24.99 -82.69 -13.12
CA GLN A 452 26.18 -83.02 -12.31
C GLN A 452 26.80 -81.80 -11.58
N ASN A 453 27.11 -82.02 -10.29
CA ASN A 453 28.28 -81.58 -9.52
C ASN A 453 28.94 -80.21 -9.79
N SER A 454 29.11 -79.41 -8.73
CA SER A 454 30.41 -79.29 -8.01
C SER A 454 30.34 -78.29 -6.85
N SER A 455 30.88 -78.75 -5.73
CA SER A 455 31.20 -78.07 -4.48
C SER A 455 32.16 -76.89 -4.59
N GLY A 456 32.00 -75.86 -3.74
CA GLY A 456 32.99 -74.81 -3.53
C GLY A 456 32.69 -73.91 -2.32
N LEU A 457 33.30 -74.23 -1.18
CA LEU A 457 33.35 -73.46 0.08
C LEU A 457 34.13 -72.14 -0.04
N ALA A 458 33.63 -71.05 0.57
CA ALA A 458 34.39 -70.01 1.30
C ALA A 458 33.40 -68.94 1.82
N ASN A 459 32.95 -68.97 3.07
CA ASN A 459 33.60 -68.42 4.27
C ASN A 459 33.81 -66.88 4.22
N ARG A 460 32.87 -66.08 4.75
CA ARG A 460 33.19 -64.75 5.28
C ARG A 460 32.31 -64.37 6.48
N ARG A 461 33.01 -64.04 7.56
CA ARG A 461 32.57 -63.73 8.93
C ARG A 461 31.58 -62.58 9.00
N GLN A 462 30.52 -62.77 9.78
CA GLN A 462 29.78 -61.68 10.44
C GLN A 462 30.44 -61.39 11.80
N VAL A 463 30.72 -60.11 12.06
CA VAL A 463 31.13 -59.59 13.36
C VAL A 463 29.94 -58.83 13.94
N VAL A 464 29.44 -59.33 15.06
CA VAL A 464 28.49 -58.65 15.96
C VAL A 464 29.31 -58.04 17.10
N PRO A 465 29.08 -56.78 17.50
CA PRO A 465 29.50 -56.32 18.81
C PRO A 465 28.32 -56.22 19.76
N SER A 466 28.41 -57.02 20.82
CA SER A 466 27.60 -56.93 22.04
C SER A 466 28.08 -55.74 22.89
N ARG A 467 27.16 -54.99 23.49
CA ARG A 467 27.47 -54.18 24.68
C ARG A 467 26.27 -54.08 25.64
N SER A 468 26.58 -54.40 26.90
CA SER A 468 25.77 -54.40 28.13
C SER A 468 25.35 -52.99 28.57
N VAL A 469 24.08 -52.77 28.93
CA VAL A 469 23.49 -52.70 30.29
C VAL A 469 24.19 -51.73 31.25
N THR A 470 23.49 -50.63 31.61
CA THR A 470 23.17 -50.22 33.00
C THR A 470 21.92 -49.33 33.03
N ASP A 471 21.14 -49.55 34.09
CA ASP A 471 19.84 -49.00 34.55
C ASP A 471 19.63 -47.48 34.52
N PHE A 472 18.35 -47.04 34.37
CA PHE A 472 17.56 -46.40 35.46
C PHE A 472 16.10 -46.06 35.03
N SER A 473 15.14 -46.54 35.85
CA SER A 473 13.76 -46.09 36.17
C SER A 473 12.81 -45.50 35.10
N GLU A 474 11.68 -46.16 34.77
CA GLU A 474 10.33 -46.04 35.39
C GLU A 474 9.63 -44.68 35.06
N THR A 475 8.59 -44.61 34.22
CA THR A 475 7.20 -44.92 34.60
C THR A 475 6.23 -44.96 33.41
N GLU A 476 5.23 -45.83 33.57
CA GLU A 476 4.03 -46.17 32.79
C GLU A 476 3.28 -45.08 32.00
N ARG A 477 2.82 -45.40 30.78
CA ARG A 477 1.42 -45.85 30.56
C ARG A 477 1.22 -46.48 29.18
N VAL A 478 0.70 -47.70 29.24
CA VAL A 478 0.17 -48.52 28.14
C VAL A 478 -1.32 -48.22 28.03
N GLU A 479 -1.84 -48.12 26.80
CA GLU A 479 -3.16 -48.67 26.48
C GLU A 479 -3.25 -48.99 24.97
N ASP A 480 -4.00 -50.05 24.70
CA ASP A 480 -3.82 -50.99 23.61
C ASP A 480 -4.39 -50.58 22.24
N ALA A 481 -3.90 -51.30 21.23
CA ALA A 481 -4.41 -51.37 19.89
C ALA A 481 -5.84 -51.91 19.81
N ILE A 482 -6.66 -51.32 18.94
CA ILE A 482 -7.82 -51.96 18.33
C ILE A 482 -7.80 -51.68 16.83
N CYS A 483 -7.50 -52.72 16.04
CA CYS A 483 -7.81 -52.77 14.62
C CYS A 483 -9.30 -53.07 14.45
N VAL A 484 -10.06 -52.12 13.90
CA VAL A 484 -11.39 -52.39 13.33
C VAL A 484 -11.37 -51.93 11.88
N SER A 485 -11.47 -52.92 10.99
CA SER A 485 -11.92 -52.78 9.62
C SER A 485 -13.39 -52.37 9.62
N GLN A 486 -13.74 -51.24 9.01
CA GLN A 486 -15.10 -51.05 8.50
C GLN A 486 -15.15 -50.09 7.30
N ASN A 487 -15.89 -50.60 6.32
CA ASN A 487 -16.27 -50.12 4.99
C ASN A 487 -16.70 -48.65 4.85
N ASP A 488 -16.60 -48.23 3.59
CA ASP A 488 -17.54 -47.40 2.82
C ASP A 488 -18.09 -46.15 3.48
N TYR A 489 -17.61 -44.99 3.02
CA TYR A 489 -18.50 -43.87 2.69
C TYR A 489 -17.95 -43.12 1.49
N SER A 490 -18.73 -43.15 0.41
CA SER A 490 -18.62 -42.21 -0.70
C SER A 490 -18.86 -40.80 -0.19
N ASP A 491 -18.05 -39.85 -0.63
CA ASP A 491 -18.54 -38.48 -0.76
C ASP A 491 -18.04 -37.86 -2.07
N ASN A 492 -19.05 -37.45 -2.83
CA ASN A 492 -18.95 -36.72 -4.08
C ASN A 492 -18.33 -35.34 -3.83
N ALA A 493 -17.27 -35.00 -4.55
CA ALA A 493 -16.83 -33.63 -4.70
C ALA A 493 -16.82 -33.26 -6.18
N TYR A 494 -17.74 -32.37 -6.54
CA TYR A 494 -17.93 -31.77 -7.85
C TYR A 494 -16.62 -31.20 -8.41
N ALA A 495 -16.16 -31.75 -9.53
CA ALA A 495 -15.18 -31.12 -10.39
C ALA A 495 -15.89 -30.08 -11.27
N LEU A 496 -15.59 -28.80 -11.03
CA LEU A 496 -15.92 -27.72 -11.96
C LEU A 496 -14.83 -27.72 -13.05
N GLU A 497 -15.13 -28.34 -14.18
CA GLU A 497 -14.37 -28.19 -15.42
C GLU A 497 -14.63 -26.80 -16.01
N PHE A 498 -13.58 -26.00 -16.14
CA PHE A 498 -13.55 -24.89 -17.09
C PHE A 498 -12.92 -25.42 -18.37
N SER A 499 -13.77 -25.67 -19.36
CA SER A 499 -13.40 -25.96 -20.74
C SER A 499 -13.21 -24.63 -21.47
N GLU A 500 -11.96 -24.27 -21.80
CA GLU A 500 -11.68 -23.31 -22.87
C GLU A 500 -11.12 -24.08 -24.07
N THR A 501 -12.02 -24.33 -25.01
CA THR A 501 -11.71 -24.72 -26.39
C THR A 501 -11.03 -23.56 -27.10
N VAL A 502 -9.77 -23.73 -27.49
CA VAL A 502 -9.13 -22.89 -28.52
C VAL A 502 -8.59 -23.79 -29.63
N HIS A 503 -9.00 -23.42 -30.84
CA HIS A 503 -8.81 -24.09 -32.12
C HIS A 503 -7.36 -24.45 -32.45
N ASP A 504 -7.19 -25.68 -32.92
CA ASP A 504 -6.05 -26.17 -33.70
C ASP A 504 -5.89 -25.41 -35.02
N SER A 505 -4.63 -25.21 -35.42
CA SER A 505 -4.23 -25.00 -36.81
C SER A 505 -2.83 -25.61 -37.00
N ASP A 506 -2.80 -26.65 -37.83
CA ASP A 506 -1.68 -27.49 -38.21
C ASP A 506 -0.45 -26.72 -38.75
N HIS A 507 0.76 -27.22 -38.45
CA HIS A 507 1.73 -27.53 -39.51
C HIS A 507 2.87 -28.45 -39.04
N ASP A 508 2.86 -29.65 -39.63
CA ASP A 508 3.94 -30.52 -40.11
C ASP A 508 5.38 -30.48 -39.55
N SER A 509 5.78 -31.67 -39.09
CA SER A 509 6.89 -32.51 -39.57
C SER A 509 8.32 -31.94 -39.67
N ASP A 510 9.24 -32.44 -38.82
CA ASP A 510 10.25 -33.41 -39.29
C ASP A 510 11.24 -33.93 -38.21
N GLN A 511 11.59 -35.21 -38.41
CA GLN A 511 12.87 -35.89 -38.16
C GLN A 511 13.24 -36.49 -36.78
N LEU A 512 13.12 -37.83 -36.80
CA LEU A 512 13.93 -38.84 -36.13
C LEU A 512 15.43 -38.49 -35.99
N VAL A 513 15.98 -38.71 -34.78
CA VAL A 513 17.29 -39.35 -34.59
C VAL A 513 17.20 -40.23 -33.34
N GLU A 514 17.37 -41.54 -33.53
CA GLU A 514 17.63 -42.52 -32.48
C GLU A 514 18.98 -42.24 -31.82
N ALA A 515 19.02 -42.30 -30.49
CA ALA A 515 20.25 -42.53 -29.75
C ALA A 515 19.94 -43.39 -28.53
N GLU A 516 20.24 -44.68 -28.71
CA GLU A 516 20.30 -45.71 -27.69
C GLU A 516 21.48 -45.43 -26.76
N VAL A 517 21.24 -45.25 -25.46
CA VAL A 517 22.27 -45.36 -24.42
C VAL A 517 21.69 -46.11 -23.23
N VAL A 518 22.16 -47.34 -23.06
CA VAL A 518 22.01 -48.19 -21.89
C VAL A 518 23.21 -47.94 -20.97
N HIS A 519 23.01 -47.42 -19.76
CA HIS A 519 23.58 -48.04 -18.56
C HIS A 519 22.96 -47.53 -17.26
N ALA A 520 22.88 -48.46 -16.33
CA ALA A 520 22.17 -48.40 -15.06
C ALA A 520 22.98 -47.68 -13.97
N GLU A 521 22.27 -46.94 -13.13
CA GLU A 521 22.70 -46.67 -11.76
C GLU A 521 21.50 -46.88 -10.84
N HIS A 522 21.56 -47.98 -10.08
CA HIS A 522 20.64 -48.28 -9.01
C HIS A 522 21.18 -47.63 -7.75
N VAL A 523 20.74 -46.39 -7.48
CA VAL A 523 21.01 -45.71 -6.21
C VAL A 523 19.85 -46.01 -5.27
N ILE A 524 20.17 -46.62 -4.14
CA ILE A 524 19.27 -46.78 -3.00
C ILE A 524 19.04 -45.38 -2.41
N GLU A 525 17.95 -44.71 -2.80
CA GLU A 525 17.46 -43.53 -2.10
C GLU A 525 16.96 -43.98 -0.72
N LYS A 526 17.65 -43.56 0.33
CA LYS A 526 17.07 -43.52 1.67
C LYS A 526 15.92 -42.51 1.62
N ASP A 527 14.76 -42.91 2.14
CA ASP A 527 13.65 -42.01 2.44
C ASP A 527 14.16 -40.88 3.34
N VAL A 528 14.39 -39.72 2.73
CA VAL A 528 14.57 -38.44 3.42
C VAL A 528 13.16 -37.88 3.59
N ASP A 529 12.76 -37.57 4.82
CA ASP A 529 11.46 -36.97 5.14
C ASP A 529 11.24 -35.71 4.27
N GLU A 530 10.36 -35.82 3.27
CA GLU A 530 10.11 -34.81 2.22
C GLU A 530 9.34 -33.55 2.72
N ASP A 531 9.26 -33.32 4.03
CA ASP A 531 8.37 -32.30 4.60
C ASP A 531 9.05 -30.98 5.03
N GLU A 532 10.38 -30.84 4.93
CA GLU A 532 11.04 -29.56 5.23
C GLU A 532 11.08 -28.64 4.00
N TYR A 533 10.06 -27.79 3.86
CA TYR A 533 10.08 -26.64 2.95
C TYR A 533 11.19 -25.68 3.37
N VAL A 534 12.33 -25.74 2.70
CA VAL A 534 13.39 -24.74 2.83
C VAL A 534 12.99 -23.53 1.99
N ASP A 535 12.71 -22.41 2.65
CA ASP A 535 12.42 -21.14 1.99
C ASP A 535 13.63 -20.77 1.12
N PRO A 536 13.48 -20.54 -0.19
CA PRO A 536 14.59 -20.20 -1.09
C PRO A 536 15.38 -18.96 -0.63
N SER A 537 14.76 -18.06 0.14
CA SER A 537 15.47 -16.92 0.73
C SER A 537 16.39 -17.32 1.89
N VAL A 538 16.07 -18.40 2.59
CA VAL A 538 16.89 -19.03 3.64
C VAL A 538 17.95 -19.96 3.03
N GLU A 539 17.66 -20.63 1.91
CA GLU A 539 18.59 -21.51 1.20
C GLU A 539 19.82 -20.76 0.63
N ILE A 540 19.67 -19.47 0.27
CA ILE A 540 20.80 -18.59 -0.11
C ILE A 540 21.84 -18.48 1.02
N VAL A 541 21.40 -18.60 2.27
CA VAL A 541 22.25 -18.41 3.46
C VAL A 541 23.05 -19.68 3.75
N GLU A 542 22.45 -20.86 3.65
CA GLU A 542 23.08 -22.13 4.05
C GLU A 542 24.05 -22.69 2.99
N MET A 543 23.80 -22.50 1.68
CA MET A 543 24.69 -23.07 0.64
C MET A 543 26.09 -22.42 0.56
N ASN A 544 26.30 -21.28 1.22
CA ASN A 544 27.58 -20.57 1.27
C ASN A 544 28.42 -20.88 2.53
N GLU A 545 28.02 -21.87 3.33
CA GLU A 545 28.80 -22.39 4.47
C GLU A 545 29.65 -23.63 4.13
N HIS A 546 29.46 -24.22 2.94
CA HIS A 546 30.13 -25.47 2.54
C HIS A 546 31.27 -25.34 1.52
N THR A 547 31.86 -24.15 1.36
CA THR A 547 33.06 -23.95 0.55
C THR A 547 34.24 -23.42 1.37
N ASP A 548 35.29 -24.23 1.41
CA ASP A 548 36.68 -23.97 1.83
C ASP A 548 36.97 -23.69 3.32
N VAL A 549 37.02 -24.76 4.12
CA VAL A 549 38.04 -24.88 5.18
C VAL A 549 39.26 -25.59 4.57
N GLY A 550 39.96 -24.86 3.70
CA GLY A 550 41.29 -25.23 3.22
C GLY A 550 42.34 -24.71 4.19
N HIS A 551 43.08 -25.62 4.80
CA HIS A 551 44.28 -25.35 5.58
C HIS A 551 45.21 -24.35 4.88
N ASN A 552 45.68 -23.34 5.62
CA ASN A 552 47.03 -22.83 5.44
C ASN A 552 47.63 -22.45 6.79
N ASN A 553 48.69 -23.17 7.12
CA ASN A 553 49.62 -22.89 8.19
C ASN A 553 50.69 -21.89 7.70
N ASN A 554 51.30 -21.22 8.68
CA ASN A 554 52.61 -20.56 8.64
C ASN A 554 52.69 -19.20 7.94
N GLU A 555 52.68 -18.13 8.76
CA GLU A 555 53.79 -17.18 8.70
C GLU A 555 54.02 -16.57 10.09
N GLU A 556 55.19 -16.88 10.62
CA GLU A 556 55.79 -16.45 11.87
C GLU A 556 56.65 -15.21 11.55
N ILE A 557 56.33 -14.04 12.11
CA ILE A 557 57.24 -12.89 12.16
C ILE A 557 57.25 -12.33 13.58
N LEU A 558 58.40 -12.52 14.23
CA LEU A 558 58.87 -11.92 15.48
C LEU A 558 59.34 -10.47 15.28
N ALA A 559 59.49 -9.78 16.42
CA ALA A 559 60.07 -8.45 16.69
C ALA A 559 59.03 -7.32 16.80
N ASP A 560 59.00 -6.47 17.83
CA ASP A 560 59.82 -6.32 19.03
C ASP A 560 59.07 -5.38 20.01
N GLU A 561 59.56 -5.33 21.24
CA GLU A 561 59.00 -4.68 22.43
C GLU A 561 58.97 -3.13 22.41
N ASN A 562 58.28 -2.61 23.45
CA ASN A 562 58.24 -1.25 24.02
C ASN A 562 56.91 -0.53 23.72
N GLY A 563 56.05 -0.16 24.66
CA GLY A 563 56.15 -0.07 26.11
C GLY A 563 55.37 1.18 26.55
N LEU A 564 54.48 1.04 27.55
CA LEU A 564 53.84 2.11 28.35
C LEU A 564 52.92 3.10 27.58
N SER A 565 51.79 3.61 28.07
CA SER A 565 51.19 3.65 29.40
C SER A 565 49.74 4.18 29.31
N HIS A 566 48.94 3.75 30.28
CA HIS A 566 47.74 4.37 30.86
C HIS A 566 47.33 5.77 30.38
N PHE A 567 46.09 5.89 29.88
CA PHE A 567 45.35 7.16 29.80
C PHE A 567 44.36 7.24 30.98
N GLN A 568 44.71 8.03 32.00
CA GLN A 568 43.79 8.45 33.06
C GLN A 568 43.43 9.93 32.87
N LEU A 569 42.14 10.22 33.05
CA LEU A 569 41.54 11.55 33.08
C LEU A 569 42.26 12.51 34.04
N ARG A 570 42.46 13.77 33.60
CA ARG A 570 42.33 14.94 34.49
C ARG A 570 42.04 16.26 33.76
N ARG A 571 40.93 16.86 34.19
CA ARG A 571 40.58 18.30 34.29
C ARG A 571 41.76 19.28 34.38
N THR A 572 41.63 20.39 33.66
CA THR A 572 41.90 21.82 34.02
C THR A 572 41.39 22.65 32.84
N SER A 573 40.41 23.56 32.87
CA SER A 573 40.12 24.78 33.64
C SER A 573 41.10 25.95 33.45
N ARG A 574 40.59 27.03 32.81
CA ARG A 574 40.95 28.47 32.84
C ARG A 574 42.20 28.95 32.08
N ILE A 575 42.00 29.99 31.25
CA ILE A 575 42.46 31.40 31.37
C ILE A 575 41.98 32.15 30.10
N ALA A 576 41.08 33.14 30.25
CA ALA A 576 41.22 34.60 30.02
C ALA A 576 41.34 34.99 28.51
N GLU A 577 40.40 35.72 27.91
CA GLU A 577 40.04 37.15 28.08
C GLU A 577 41.16 38.07 27.52
N GLU A 578 40.91 38.62 26.32
CA GLU A 578 41.27 39.98 25.82
C GLU A 578 41.14 40.03 24.28
N ASP A 579 40.03 40.63 23.81
CA ASP A 579 39.87 41.68 22.77
C ASP A 579 38.49 41.65 22.10
#